data_AF-A0A9P6DRA9-F1
#
_entry.id   AF-A0A9P6DRA9-F1
#
_cell.length_a   1.000
_cell.length_b   1.000
_cell.length_c   1.000
_cell.angle_alpha   90.00
_cell.angle_beta   90.00
_cell.angle_gamma   90.00
#
_symmetry.space_group_name_H-M   'P 1'
#
loop_
_entity.id
_entity.type
_entity.pdbx_description
1 polymer ?
#
loop_
_entity_poly.entity_id
_entity_poly.type
_entity_poly.pdbx_seq_one_letter_code
_entity_poly.pdbx_strand_id
1 'polypeptide(L)'
;MSLFTQLCESDSDSDAEKILVGHVTSALENGTLGTVVQVLRDIYSRSSSLNPLESAALSALPLVLVPAIRGDDSSSELVHLIGIHANAKEVILSIDELMDPGHPMFQNDEGPGDALDTRLMLILDLYQSTVPRLVIRKRPPAETLRPILERLSDAIVTLSYSEISVFNVMTSASRFADVAFTWATQSRSGCSSEDHEAIKKILTEFLLKSLVACSSRIDPDIALRVFQKVQPRYTLPRPPAPPTISHSDATRELVLLIYTTFSRIQDSSELRKYRDSEPIVTLGALVLSVHVQHLNPPLSRAPLVLPLEEGIIMRTIIPALISSAATTAIPGISGSRHLLNELYDE
;
A
#
# COMPACT_ATOMS: atom_id res chain seq x y z
N MET A 1 -39.15 -9.03 15.22
CA MET A 1 -39.16 -9.03 13.74
C MET A 1 -37.73 -9.15 13.27
N SER A 2 -37.42 -10.03 12.30
CA SER A 2 -36.02 -10.26 11.88
C SER A 2 -35.45 -9.03 11.17
N LEU A 3 -34.12 -8.81 11.26
CA LEU A 3 -33.44 -7.72 10.54
C LEU A 3 -33.74 -7.78 9.03
N PHE A 4 -33.72 -8.98 8.45
CA PHE A 4 -34.09 -9.21 7.05
C PHE A 4 -35.48 -8.64 6.73
N THR A 5 -36.48 -8.98 7.54
CA THR A 5 -37.86 -8.50 7.36
C THR A 5 -37.93 -6.99 7.45
N GLN A 6 -37.28 -6.38 8.44
CA GLN A 6 -37.30 -4.92 8.64
C GLN A 6 -36.65 -4.18 7.45
N LEU A 7 -35.56 -4.71 6.90
CA LEU A 7 -34.88 -4.13 5.75
C LEU A 7 -35.65 -4.33 4.43
N CYS A 8 -36.38 -5.45 4.30
CA CYS A 8 -37.22 -5.68 3.12
C CYS A 8 -38.53 -4.88 3.15
N GLU A 9 -39.04 -4.55 4.34
CA GLU A 9 -40.28 -3.79 4.53
C GLU A 9 -40.05 -2.27 4.65
N SER A 10 -38.80 -1.79 4.54
CA SER A 10 -38.51 -0.35 4.63
C SER A 10 -39.06 0.39 3.40
N ASP A 11 -39.90 1.40 3.64
CA ASP A 11 -40.51 2.22 2.59
C ASP A 11 -39.53 3.24 1.96
N SER A 12 -38.40 3.52 2.63
CA SER A 12 -37.40 4.49 2.17
C SER A 12 -35.95 4.08 2.52
N ASP A 13 -34.99 4.56 1.73
CA ASP A 13 -33.55 4.36 1.98
C ASP A 13 -33.13 4.91 3.36
N SER A 14 -33.73 6.02 3.79
CA SER A 14 -33.47 6.63 5.10
C SER A 14 -33.93 5.74 6.26
N ASP A 15 -35.03 5.00 6.08
CA ASP A 15 -35.50 4.09 7.11
C ASP A 15 -34.64 2.82 7.16
N ALA A 16 -34.26 2.28 5.99
CA ALA A 16 -33.32 1.17 5.89
C ALA A 16 -31.97 1.51 6.55
N GLU A 17 -31.47 2.74 6.35
CA GLU A 17 -30.26 3.26 6.96
C GLU A 17 -30.36 3.29 8.49
N LYS A 18 -31.40 3.91 9.04
CA LYS A 18 -31.61 3.97 10.50
C LYS A 18 -31.74 2.58 11.12
N ILE A 19 -32.46 1.68 10.45
CA ILE A 19 -32.60 0.29 10.88
C ILE A 19 -31.23 -0.37 10.92
N LEU A 20 -30.48 -0.34 9.81
CA LEU A 20 -29.19 -1.02 9.74
C LEU A 20 -28.19 -0.43 10.73
N VAL A 21 -28.06 0.90 10.81
CA VAL A 21 -27.18 1.58 11.76
C VAL A 21 -27.56 1.23 13.21
N GLY A 22 -28.85 1.20 13.54
CA GLY A 22 -29.33 0.81 14.86
C GLY A 22 -28.98 -0.64 15.22
N HIS A 23 -29.15 -1.57 14.27
CA HIS A 23 -28.78 -2.98 14.46
C HIS A 23 -27.27 -3.18 14.53
N VAL A 24 -26.47 -2.49 13.71
CA VAL A 24 -25.01 -2.55 13.76
C VAL A 24 -24.50 -2.00 15.09
N THR A 25 -25.01 -0.85 15.54
CA THR A 25 -24.63 -0.25 16.83
C THR A 25 -24.96 -1.19 17.99
N SER A 26 -26.19 -1.70 18.04
CA SER A 26 -26.61 -2.66 19.06
C SER A 26 -25.80 -3.97 18.98
N ALA A 27 -25.48 -4.45 17.79
CA ALA A 27 -24.71 -5.68 17.62
C ALA A 27 -23.23 -5.51 18.02
N LEU A 28 -22.65 -4.32 17.83
CA LEU A 28 -21.32 -3.98 18.33
C LEU A 28 -21.29 -3.97 19.86
N GLU A 29 -22.31 -3.38 20.51
CA GLU A 29 -22.42 -3.35 21.97
C GLU A 29 -22.61 -4.76 22.58
N ASN A 30 -23.35 -5.62 21.89
CA ASN A 30 -23.69 -6.96 22.38
C ASN A 30 -22.76 -8.07 21.88
N GLY A 31 -21.77 -7.77 21.03
CA GLY A 31 -20.88 -8.77 20.44
C GLY A 31 -21.57 -9.73 19.47
N THR A 32 -22.65 -9.30 18.82
CA THR A 32 -23.46 -10.14 17.91
C THR A 32 -23.34 -9.72 16.44
N LEU A 33 -22.31 -8.94 16.07
CA LEU A 33 -22.15 -8.38 14.72
C LEU A 33 -22.12 -9.45 13.62
N GLY A 34 -21.53 -10.63 13.89
CA GLY A 34 -21.54 -11.75 12.94
C GLY A 34 -22.94 -12.18 12.48
N THR A 35 -23.97 -11.99 13.31
CA THR A 35 -25.37 -12.28 12.91
C THR A 35 -25.88 -11.26 11.88
N VAL A 36 -25.54 -9.98 12.05
CA VAL A 36 -25.88 -8.91 11.10
C VAL A 36 -25.17 -9.15 9.77
N VAL A 37 -23.88 -9.49 9.81
CA VAL A 37 -23.07 -9.83 8.64
C VAL A 37 -23.66 -11.01 7.87
N GLN A 38 -24.05 -12.09 8.56
CA GLN A 38 -24.68 -13.24 7.91
C GLN A 38 -26.00 -12.85 7.23
N VAL A 39 -26.84 -12.04 7.88
CA VAL A 39 -28.10 -11.57 7.29
C VAL A 39 -27.83 -10.72 6.05
N LEU A 40 -26.86 -9.80 6.09
CA LEU A 40 -26.50 -9.00 4.92
C LEU A 40 -25.95 -9.85 3.78
N ARG A 41 -25.08 -10.83 4.08
CA ARG A 41 -24.59 -11.80 3.08
C ARG A 41 -25.74 -12.55 2.42
N ASP A 42 -26.69 -13.03 3.21
CA ASP A 42 -27.87 -13.72 2.69
C ASP A 42 -28.71 -12.81 1.80
N ILE A 43 -28.88 -11.53 2.17
CA ILE A 43 -29.60 -10.55 1.34
C ILE A 43 -28.87 -10.30 0.02
N TYR A 44 -27.56 -10.04 0.05
CA TYR A 44 -26.77 -9.79 -1.16
C TYR A 44 -26.68 -11.02 -2.07
N SER A 45 -26.71 -12.23 -1.51
CA SER A 45 -26.74 -13.46 -2.30
C SER A 45 -28.07 -13.70 -3.02
N ARG A 46 -29.18 -13.17 -2.48
CA ARG A 46 -30.53 -13.40 -3.00
C ARG A 46 -31.01 -12.28 -3.92
N SER A 47 -30.52 -11.05 -3.73
CA SER A 47 -30.94 -9.91 -4.53
C SER A 47 -29.93 -9.63 -5.65
N SER A 48 -30.37 -9.83 -6.89
CA SER A 48 -29.61 -9.47 -8.09
C SER A 48 -29.80 -8.02 -8.53
N SER A 49 -30.64 -7.22 -7.84
CA SER A 49 -30.92 -5.82 -8.18
C SER A 49 -30.41 -4.84 -7.11
N LEU A 50 -29.95 -3.67 -7.57
CA LEU A 50 -29.51 -2.50 -6.78
C LEU A 50 -30.40 -2.32 -5.55
N ASN A 51 -29.88 -2.69 -4.39
CA ASN A 51 -30.66 -2.74 -3.15
C ASN A 51 -30.65 -1.37 -2.46
N PRO A 52 -31.76 -0.94 -1.84
CA PRO A 52 -31.79 0.23 -0.93
C PRO A 52 -30.76 0.13 0.23
N LEU A 53 -30.25 -1.08 0.46
CA LEU A 53 -29.17 -1.39 1.40
C LEU A 53 -27.81 -0.81 1.03
N GLU A 54 -27.59 -0.38 -0.22
CA GLU A 54 -26.32 0.22 -0.62
C GLU A 54 -26.01 1.49 0.18
N SER A 55 -27.02 2.38 0.33
CA SER A 55 -26.88 3.60 1.12
C SER A 55 -26.78 3.29 2.61
N ALA A 56 -27.64 2.39 3.10
CA ALA A 56 -27.67 2.01 4.51
C ALA A 56 -26.33 1.43 4.99
N ALA A 57 -25.70 0.58 4.18
CA ALA A 57 -24.44 -0.07 4.53
C ALA A 57 -23.27 0.91 4.59
N LEU A 58 -23.30 1.97 3.77
CA LEU A 58 -22.29 3.03 3.80
C LEU A 58 -22.33 3.84 5.10
N SER A 59 -23.52 4.16 5.60
CA SER A 59 -23.65 4.88 6.87
C SER A 59 -23.16 4.10 8.08
N ALA A 60 -23.08 2.76 7.97
CA ALA A 60 -22.48 1.92 8.99
C ALA A 60 -20.94 1.90 8.93
N LEU A 61 -20.31 2.32 7.82
CA LEU A 61 -18.87 2.22 7.60
C LEU A 61 -18.03 2.87 8.72
N PRO A 62 -18.30 4.11 9.17
CA PRO A 62 -17.53 4.72 10.25
C PRO A 62 -17.61 3.95 11.58
N LEU A 63 -18.76 3.30 11.85
CA LEU A 63 -18.99 2.54 13.09
C LEU A 63 -18.19 1.25 13.14
N VAL A 64 -18.01 0.60 11.99
CA VAL A 64 -17.39 -0.74 11.91
C VAL A 64 -15.89 -0.67 11.62
N LEU A 65 -15.40 0.46 11.11
CA LEU A 65 -13.97 0.61 10.81
C LEU A 65 -13.11 0.55 12.07
N VAL A 66 -13.46 1.27 13.15
CA VAL A 66 -12.64 1.28 14.38
C VAL A 66 -12.52 -0.12 15.00
N PRO A 67 -13.62 -0.90 15.16
CA PRO A 67 -13.51 -2.29 15.59
C PRO A 67 -12.73 -3.18 14.61
N ALA A 68 -12.91 -3.01 13.29
CA ALA A 68 -12.15 -3.76 12.28
C ALA A 68 -10.63 -3.54 12.42
N ILE A 69 -10.23 -2.28 12.62
CA ILE A 69 -8.82 -1.91 12.87
C ILE A 69 -8.26 -2.58 14.12
N ARG A 70 -9.11 -2.84 15.13
CA ARG A 70 -8.74 -3.55 16.36
C ARG A 70 -8.74 -5.07 16.21
N GLY A 71 -8.94 -5.58 14.99
CA GLY A 71 -8.93 -7.02 14.70
C GLY A 71 -10.26 -7.72 14.92
N ASP A 72 -11.39 -6.99 14.94
CA ASP A 72 -12.70 -7.64 14.94
C ASP A 72 -13.03 -8.21 13.54
N ASP A 73 -13.05 -9.54 13.43
CA ASP A 73 -13.27 -10.26 12.17
C ASP A 73 -14.65 -9.94 11.56
N SER A 74 -15.68 -9.81 12.40
CA SER A 74 -17.04 -9.50 11.92
C SER A 74 -17.12 -8.10 11.31
N SER A 75 -16.44 -7.13 11.91
CA SER A 75 -16.36 -5.77 11.41
C SER A 75 -15.53 -5.70 10.13
N SER A 76 -14.40 -6.41 10.08
CA SER A 76 -13.58 -6.51 8.86
C SER A 76 -14.37 -7.13 7.71
N GLU A 77 -15.17 -8.15 8.01
CA GLU A 77 -16.04 -8.78 7.03
C GLU A 77 -17.19 -7.86 6.58
N LEU A 78 -17.76 -7.07 7.48
CA LEU A 78 -18.77 -6.07 7.12
C LEU A 78 -18.18 -4.97 6.22
N VAL A 79 -16.98 -4.48 6.54
CA VAL A 79 -16.24 -3.54 5.68
C VAL A 79 -16.02 -4.14 4.29
N HIS A 80 -15.64 -5.42 4.21
CA HIS A 80 -15.47 -6.12 2.94
C HIS A 80 -16.79 -6.23 2.15
N LEU A 81 -17.90 -6.57 2.80
CA LEU A 81 -19.22 -6.61 2.16
C LEU A 81 -19.63 -5.23 1.62
N ILE A 82 -19.38 -4.15 2.36
CA ILE A 82 -19.60 -2.77 1.89
C ILE A 82 -18.76 -2.52 0.63
N GLY A 83 -17.47 -2.85 0.66
CA GLY A 83 -16.55 -2.67 -0.47
C GLY A 83 -16.95 -3.42 -1.75
N ILE A 84 -17.63 -4.56 -1.62
CA ILE A 84 -18.12 -5.35 -2.78
C ILE A 84 -19.48 -4.87 -3.27
N HIS A 85 -20.43 -4.61 -2.36
CA HIS A 85 -21.84 -4.48 -2.71
C HIS A 85 -22.36 -3.04 -2.71
N ALA A 86 -21.78 -2.12 -1.93
CA ALA A 86 -22.25 -0.74 -1.90
C ALA A 86 -21.86 0.03 -3.16
N ASN A 87 -22.54 1.14 -3.42
CA ASN A 87 -22.27 1.99 -4.57
C ASN A 87 -20.80 2.45 -4.60
N ALA A 88 -20.05 2.06 -5.63
CA ALA A 88 -18.61 2.26 -5.66
C ALA A 88 -18.17 3.73 -5.57
N LYS A 89 -18.97 4.64 -6.12
CA LYS A 89 -18.67 6.08 -6.06
C LYS A 89 -18.84 6.61 -4.65
N GLU A 90 -19.91 6.23 -3.97
CA GLU A 90 -20.20 6.66 -2.61
C GLU A 90 -19.25 6.03 -1.59
N VAL A 91 -18.80 4.78 -1.81
CA VAL A 91 -17.71 4.17 -1.02
C VAL A 91 -16.44 5.01 -1.12
N ILE A 92 -16.03 5.42 -2.32
CA ILE A 92 -14.82 6.26 -2.50
C ILE A 92 -14.97 7.61 -1.81
N LEU A 93 -16.13 8.27 -1.93
CA LEU A 93 -16.38 9.53 -1.25
C LEU A 93 -16.33 9.36 0.28
N SER A 94 -16.87 8.26 0.80
CA SER A 94 -16.81 7.95 2.23
C SER A 94 -15.37 7.72 2.68
N ILE A 95 -14.56 6.99 1.90
CA ILE A 95 -13.13 6.80 2.19
C ILE A 95 -12.39 8.14 2.17
N ASP A 96 -12.67 9.01 1.19
CA ASP A 96 -12.06 10.33 1.09
C ASP A 96 -12.43 11.21 2.29
N GLU A 97 -13.66 11.14 2.80
CA GLU A 97 -14.05 11.83 4.04
C GLU A 97 -13.33 11.23 5.25
N LEU A 98 -13.26 9.90 5.34
CA LEU A 98 -12.57 9.21 6.41
C LEU A 98 -11.08 9.59 6.44
N MET A 99 -10.43 9.68 5.28
CA MET A 99 -9.03 10.08 5.10
C MET A 99 -8.77 11.58 5.27
N ASP A 100 -9.75 12.38 5.69
CA ASP A 100 -9.53 13.79 6.00
C ASP A 100 -8.66 13.90 7.28
N PRO A 101 -7.56 14.67 7.29
CA PRO A 101 -6.82 14.98 8.51
C PRO A 101 -7.71 15.58 9.62
N GLY A 102 -8.84 16.19 9.26
CA GLY A 102 -9.88 16.67 10.17
C GLY A 102 -10.71 15.57 10.83
N HIS A 103 -10.70 14.35 10.31
CA HIS A 103 -11.60 13.29 10.72
C HIS A 103 -11.13 12.63 12.04
N PRO A 104 -12.03 12.34 13.01
CA PRO A 104 -11.66 11.74 14.29
C PRO A 104 -10.87 10.44 14.18
N MET A 105 -11.06 9.68 13.10
CA MET A 105 -10.30 8.47 12.80
C MET A 105 -8.81 8.72 12.59
N PHE A 106 -8.41 9.91 12.13
CA PHE A 106 -7.00 10.28 11.91
C PHE A 106 -6.44 11.20 13.00
N GLN A 107 -7.29 11.75 13.88
CA GLN A 107 -6.87 12.60 15.00
C GLN A 107 -6.62 11.84 16.30
N ASN A 108 -7.30 10.70 16.50
CA ASN A 108 -7.16 9.90 17.71
C ASN A 108 -5.89 9.03 17.64
N ASP A 109 -4.77 9.68 17.93
CA ASP A 109 -3.43 9.08 18.10
C ASP A 109 -3.24 8.42 19.48
N GLU A 110 -4.28 8.39 20.32
CA GLU A 110 -4.24 7.77 21.65
C GLU A 110 -4.35 6.22 21.62
N GLY A 111 -4.35 5.61 20.43
CA GLY A 111 -4.26 4.15 20.27
C GLY A 111 -2.80 3.69 20.09
N PRO A 112 -2.46 2.43 20.43
CA PRO A 112 -1.17 1.86 20.06
C PRO A 112 -0.94 1.99 18.54
N GLY A 113 0.31 2.26 18.13
CA GLY A 113 0.70 2.56 16.74
C GLY A 113 0.23 1.53 15.69
N ASP A 114 -0.03 0.29 16.11
CA ASP A 114 -0.62 -0.81 15.32
C ASP A 114 -2.01 -0.49 14.70
N ALA A 115 -2.65 0.60 15.13
CA ALA A 115 -3.93 1.01 14.57
C ALA A 115 -3.80 1.71 13.20
N LEU A 116 -2.66 2.35 12.91
CA LEU A 116 -2.51 3.22 11.74
C LEU A 116 -2.17 2.45 10.46
N ASP A 117 -1.32 1.43 10.53
CA ASP A 117 -1.01 0.57 9.40
C ASP A 117 -2.21 -0.28 9.00
N THR A 118 -2.91 -0.84 9.98
CA THR A 118 -4.15 -1.59 9.79
C THR A 118 -5.25 -0.71 9.17
N ARG A 119 -5.37 0.56 9.58
CA ARG A 119 -6.25 1.55 8.94
C ARG A 119 -5.95 1.70 7.46
N LEU A 120 -4.68 1.96 7.12
CA LEU A 120 -4.28 2.17 5.73
C LEU A 120 -4.48 0.91 4.89
N MET A 121 -4.19 -0.27 5.44
CA MET A 121 -4.45 -1.54 4.76
C MET A 121 -5.93 -1.72 4.45
N LEU A 122 -6.81 -1.50 5.43
CA LEU A 122 -8.26 -1.58 5.23
C LEU A 122 -8.75 -0.60 4.16
N ILE A 123 -8.21 0.62 4.14
CA ILE A 123 -8.52 1.62 3.12
C ILE A 123 -8.05 1.18 1.73
N LEU A 124 -6.82 0.65 1.61
CA LEU A 124 -6.29 0.12 0.35
C LEU A 124 -7.13 -1.06 -0.15
N ASP A 125 -7.55 -1.96 0.74
CA ASP A 125 -8.38 -3.12 0.41
C ASP A 125 -9.80 -2.71 0.00
N LEU A 126 -10.35 -1.65 0.63
CA LEU A 126 -11.61 -1.03 0.20
C LEU A 126 -11.49 -0.42 -1.20
N TYR A 127 -10.43 0.34 -1.48
CA TYR A 127 -10.19 0.84 -2.84
C TYR A 127 -9.99 -0.31 -3.83
N GLN A 128 -9.32 -1.39 -3.44
CA GLN A 128 -9.10 -2.57 -4.28
C GLN A 128 -10.43 -3.24 -4.69
N SER A 129 -11.39 -3.35 -3.78
CA SER A 129 -12.73 -3.91 -4.07
C SER A 129 -13.65 -2.93 -4.81
N THR A 130 -13.40 -1.63 -4.66
CA THR A 130 -14.30 -0.58 -5.15
C THR A 130 -13.92 -0.04 -6.53
N VAL A 131 -12.64 0.23 -6.77
CA VAL A 131 -12.15 0.82 -8.03
C VAL A 131 -12.56 0.00 -9.27
N PRO A 132 -12.44 -1.35 -9.29
CA PRO A 132 -12.86 -2.16 -10.42
C PRO A 132 -14.31 -1.97 -10.85
N ARG A 133 -15.17 -1.53 -9.92
CA ARG A 133 -16.62 -1.37 -10.13
C ARG A 133 -16.97 0.05 -10.59
N LEU A 134 -16.01 0.97 -10.68
CA LEU A 134 -16.25 2.32 -11.16
C LEU A 134 -16.58 2.34 -12.65
N VAL A 135 -17.70 2.97 -12.98
CA VAL A 135 -18.13 3.19 -14.36
C VAL A 135 -17.49 4.47 -14.90
N ILE A 136 -16.53 4.32 -15.81
CA ILE A 136 -15.85 5.45 -16.46
C ILE A 136 -16.77 6.09 -17.50
N ARG A 137 -17.32 7.26 -17.17
CA ARG A 137 -18.20 8.03 -18.08
C ARG A 137 -17.43 9.06 -18.89
N LYS A 138 -17.12 10.21 -18.29
CA LYS A 138 -16.57 11.38 -18.99
C LYS A 138 -15.06 11.55 -18.82
N ARG A 139 -14.53 11.28 -17.62
CA ARG A 139 -13.11 11.42 -17.30
C ARG A 139 -12.32 10.20 -17.75
N PRO A 140 -11.09 10.34 -18.27
CA PRO A 140 -10.22 9.20 -18.50
C PRO A 140 -9.86 8.49 -17.18
N PRO A 141 -9.47 7.21 -17.23
CA PRO A 141 -9.09 6.45 -16.03
C PRO A 141 -7.97 7.13 -15.24
N ALA A 142 -6.96 7.69 -15.92
CA ALA A 142 -5.85 8.39 -15.29
C ALA A 142 -6.31 9.58 -14.42
N GLU A 143 -7.23 10.40 -14.93
CA GLU A 143 -7.81 11.53 -14.16
C GLU A 143 -8.67 11.06 -12.99
N THR A 144 -9.25 9.87 -13.07
CA THR A 144 -10.07 9.30 -11.99
C THR A 144 -9.18 8.73 -10.88
N LEU A 145 -8.07 8.07 -11.22
CA LEU A 145 -7.15 7.47 -10.25
C LEU A 145 -6.22 8.48 -9.59
N ARG A 146 -5.82 9.54 -10.29
CA ARG A 146 -4.87 10.54 -9.79
C ARG A 146 -5.18 11.05 -8.38
N PRO A 147 -6.38 11.59 -8.08
CA PRO A 147 -6.66 12.10 -6.73
C PRO A 147 -6.61 11.00 -5.66
N ILE A 148 -7.04 9.78 -5.99
CA ILE A 148 -6.99 8.63 -5.07
C ILE A 148 -5.54 8.27 -4.74
N LEU A 149 -4.68 8.18 -5.77
CA LEU A 149 -3.27 7.83 -5.62
C LEU A 149 -2.46 8.91 -4.91
N GLU A 150 -2.75 10.18 -5.17
CA GLU A 150 -2.13 11.32 -4.47
C GLU A 150 -2.46 11.26 -2.98
N ARG A 151 -3.74 11.08 -2.63
CA ARG A 151 -4.18 10.99 -1.23
C ARG A 151 -3.61 9.78 -0.49
N LEU A 152 -3.56 8.61 -1.15
CA LEU A 152 -2.93 7.42 -0.59
C LEU A 152 -1.42 7.60 -0.42
N SER A 153 -0.75 8.26 -1.36
CA SER A 153 0.69 8.57 -1.23
C SER A 153 0.94 9.44 0.00
N ASP A 154 0.15 10.50 0.17
CA ASP A 154 0.29 11.44 1.30
C ASP A 154 0.01 10.75 2.64
N ALA A 155 -1.00 9.86 2.67
CA ALA A 155 -1.28 9.03 3.83
C ALA A 155 -0.08 8.12 4.14
N ILE A 156 0.47 7.40 3.17
CA ILE A 156 1.65 6.52 3.36
C ILE A 156 2.86 7.30 3.86
N VAL A 157 3.13 8.49 3.29
CA VAL A 157 4.24 9.36 3.72
C VAL A 157 4.05 9.81 5.17
N THR A 158 2.85 10.28 5.53
CA THR A 158 2.53 10.69 6.91
C THR A 158 2.71 9.53 7.89
N LEU A 159 2.33 8.35 7.44
CA LEU A 159 2.37 7.12 8.21
C LEU A 159 3.79 6.57 8.39
N SER A 160 4.70 6.81 7.44
CA SER A 160 6.09 6.34 7.52
C SER A 160 6.88 6.79 8.76
N TYR A 161 6.42 7.85 9.44
CA TYR A 161 7.00 8.33 10.70
C TYR A 161 6.62 7.46 11.91
N SER A 162 5.60 6.59 11.80
CA SER A 162 5.14 5.70 12.88
C SER A 162 5.73 4.27 12.77
N GLU A 163 5.51 3.43 13.79
CA GLU A 163 5.97 2.03 13.84
C GLU A 163 5.08 1.13 12.97
N ILE A 164 5.18 1.29 11.65
CA ILE A 164 4.30 0.60 10.69
C ILE A 164 4.88 -0.73 10.25
N SER A 165 4.00 -1.73 10.07
CA SER A 165 4.30 -2.91 9.26
C SER A 165 4.44 -2.54 7.79
N VAL A 166 5.64 -2.07 7.42
CA VAL A 166 6.00 -1.68 6.04
C VAL A 166 5.69 -2.78 5.04
N PHE A 167 5.83 -4.05 5.43
CA PHE A 167 5.54 -5.19 4.59
C PHE A 167 4.07 -5.25 4.19
N ASN A 168 3.16 -5.05 5.15
CA ASN A 168 1.74 -5.15 4.87
C ASN A 168 1.26 -3.96 4.04
N VAL A 169 1.70 -2.75 4.38
CA VAL A 169 1.35 -1.54 3.63
C VAL A 169 1.84 -1.62 2.18
N MET A 170 3.11 -1.98 1.96
CA MET A 170 3.65 -2.11 0.60
C MET A 170 3.01 -3.26 -0.18
N THR A 171 2.63 -4.35 0.50
CA THR A 171 1.87 -5.45 -0.10
C THR A 171 0.50 -4.97 -0.58
N SER A 172 -0.28 -4.30 0.27
CA SER A 172 -1.59 -3.76 -0.08
C SER A 172 -1.49 -2.67 -1.16
N ALA A 173 -0.49 -1.78 -1.09
CA ALA A 173 -0.25 -0.76 -2.12
C ALA A 173 0.07 -1.39 -3.48
N SER A 174 0.88 -2.44 -3.50
CA SER A 174 1.22 -3.17 -4.74
C SER A 174 -0.01 -3.87 -5.33
N ARG A 175 -0.81 -4.54 -4.49
CA ARG A 175 -2.08 -5.17 -4.93
C ARG A 175 -3.08 -4.15 -5.44
N PHE A 176 -3.21 -3.00 -4.77
CA PHE A 176 -4.08 -1.93 -5.23
C PHE A 176 -3.62 -1.38 -6.59
N ALA A 177 -2.32 -1.08 -6.75
CA ALA A 177 -1.78 -0.59 -8.01
C ALA A 177 -1.97 -1.59 -9.15
N ASP A 178 -1.84 -2.88 -8.86
CA ASP A 178 -2.14 -3.98 -9.76
C ASP A 178 -3.63 -3.92 -10.20
N VAL A 179 -4.55 -3.95 -9.25
CA VAL A 179 -5.99 -3.92 -9.55
C VAL A 179 -6.40 -2.63 -10.30
N ALA A 180 -5.86 -1.48 -9.90
CA ALA A 180 -6.11 -0.20 -10.57
C ALA A 180 -5.60 -0.19 -12.02
N PHE A 181 -4.42 -0.77 -12.29
CA PHE A 181 -3.90 -0.92 -13.65
C PHE A 181 -4.80 -1.80 -14.51
N THR A 182 -5.20 -2.96 -13.98
CA THR A 182 -6.08 -3.90 -14.69
C THR A 182 -7.43 -3.25 -15.00
N TRP A 183 -8.04 -2.60 -14.02
CA TRP A 183 -9.28 -1.87 -14.23
C TRP A 183 -9.12 -0.78 -15.30
N ALA A 184 -8.09 0.05 -15.20
CA ALA A 184 -7.91 1.18 -16.11
C ALA A 184 -7.68 0.76 -17.56
N THR A 185 -6.98 -0.35 -17.78
CA THR A 185 -6.72 -0.93 -19.12
C THR A 185 -7.93 -1.69 -19.68
N GLN A 186 -8.79 -2.26 -18.83
CA GLN A 186 -9.98 -2.99 -19.25
C GLN A 186 -11.24 -2.11 -19.41
N SER A 187 -11.30 -0.95 -18.73
CA SER A 187 -12.53 -0.15 -18.61
C SER A 187 -12.99 0.55 -19.90
N ARG A 188 -12.16 0.60 -20.95
CA ARG A 188 -12.55 1.19 -22.24
C ARG A 188 -12.00 0.40 -23.42
N SER A 189 -12.90 -0.10 -24.26
CA SER A 189 -12.58 -0.52 -25.63
C SER A 189 -12.12 0.71 -26.43
N GLY A 190 -10.82 0.97 -26.49
CA GLY A 190 -10.23 2.13 -27.17
C GLY A 190 -9.52 3.14 -26.27
N CYS A 191 -9.04 2.73 -25.09
CA CYS A 191 -8.11 3.55 -24.30
C CYS A 191 -6.91 3.96 -25.16
N SER A 192 -6.62 5.25 -25.27
CA SER A 192 -5.57 5.75 -26.15
C SER A 192 -4.20 5.31 -25.65
N SER A 193 -3.19 5.24 -26.53
CA SER A 193 -1.82 4.95 -26.09
C SER A 193 -1.31 5.97 -25.06
N GLU A 194 -1.76 7.22 -25.18
CA GLU A 194 -1.41 8.30 -24.26
C GLU A 194 -2.03 8.09 -22.86
N ASP A 195 -3.31 7.68 -22.80
CA ASP A 195 -3.98 7.34 -21.54
C ASP A 195 -3.28 6.18 -20.82
N HIS A 196 -2.87 5.15 -21.57
CA HIS A 196 -2.11 4.03 -21.00
C HIS A 196 -0.81 4.49 -20.36
N GLU A 197 0.00 5.30 -21.07
CA GLU A 197 1.24 5.84 -20.53
C GLU A 197 1.00 6.76 -19.33
N ALA A 198 -0.09 7.54 -19.33
CA ALA A 198 -0.48 8.34 -18.18
C ALA A 198 -0.82 7.49 -16.95
N ILE A 199 -1.56 6.38 -17.13
CA ILE A 199 -1.87 5.42 -16.06
C ILE A 199 -0.58 4.77 -15.53
N LYS A 200 0.29 4.29 -16.42
CA LYS A 200 1.58 3.69 -16.04
C LYS A 200 2.40 4.66 -15.19
N LYS A 201 2.48 5.92 -15.64
CA LYS A 201 3.21 6.98 -14.95
C LYS A 201 2.70 7.22 -13.53
N ILE A 202 1.39 7.46 -13.35
CA ILE A 202 0.85 7.78 -12.02
C ILE A 202 0.93 6.60 -11.04
N LEU A 203 0.76 5.36 -11.52
CA LEU A 203 0.88 4.18 -10.67
C LEU A 203 2.34 3.89 -10.29
N THR A 204 3.27 4.09 -11.24
CA THR A 204 4.71 4.02 -10.95
C THR A 204 5.08 5.05 -9.89
N GLU A 205 4.63 6.29 -10.05
CA GLU A 205 4.90 7.37 -9.09
C GLU A 205 4.36 7.04 -7.71
N PHE A 206 3.13 6.53 -7.61
CA PHE A 206 2.53 6.06 -6.35
C PHE A 206 3.38 4.97 -5.67
N LEU A 207 3.78 3.93 -6.41
CA LEU A 207 4.59 2.84 -5.85
C LEU A 207 5.98 3.32 -5.43
N LEU A 208 6.60 4.22 -6.20
CA LEU A 208 7.89 4.80 -5.86
C LEU A 208 7.80 5.68 -4.60
N LYS A 209 6.80 6.56 -4.51
CA LYS A 209 6.56 7.38 -3.30
C LYS A 209 6.34 6.50 -2.07
N SER A 210 5.53 5.45 -2.21
CA SER A 210 5.27 4.49 -1.13
C SER A 210 6.55 3.77 -0.70
N LEU A 211 7.35 3.30 -1.66
CA LEU A 211 8.63 2.64 -1.39
C LEU A 211 9.62 3.57 -0.70
N VAL A 212 9.72 4.83 -1.15
CA VAL A 212 10.60 5.83 -0.55
C VAL A 212 10.18 6.13 0.88
N ALA A 213 8.89 6.34 1.14
CA ALA A 213 8.35 6.54 2.48
C ALA A 213 8.69 5.36 3.40
N CYS A 214 8.56 4.13 2.90
CA CYS A 214 8.85 2.91 3.64
C CYS A 214 10.33 2.54 3.74
N SER A 215 11.22 3.20 2.98
CA SER A 215 12.60 2.75 2.78
C SER A 215 13.46 2.70 4.04
N SER A 216 13.23 3.60 5.00
CA SER A 216 13.96 3.67 6.27
C SER A 216 13.75 2.45 7.16
N ARG A 217 12.70 1.66 6.89
CA ARG A 217 12.32 0.47 7.65
C ARG A 217 12.57 -0.83 6.89
N ILE A 218 12.89 -0.76 5.61
CA ILE A 218 13.30 -1.93 4.84
C ILE A 218 14.68 -2.35 5.36
N ASP A 219 14.77 -3.59 5.86
CA ASP A 219 15.93 -4.11 6.59
C ASP A 219 17.26 -3.71 5.92
N PRO A 220 18.07 -2.83 6.55
CA PRO A 220 19.34 -2.40 5.99
C PRO A 220 20.33 -3.56 5.85
N ASP A 221 20.17 -4.64 6.62
CA ASP A 221 20.98 -5.85 6.44
C ASP A 221 20.69 -6.54 5.11
N ILE A 222 19.46 -6.46 4.60
CA ILE A 222 19.12 -6.99 3.29
C ILE A 222 19.79 -6.17 2.20
N ALA A 223 19.66 -4.84 2.25
CA ALA A 223 20.36 -3.94 1.31
C ALA A 223 21.88 -4.15 1.35
N LEU A 224 22.45 -4.34 2.55
CA LEU A 224 23.87 -4.63 2.73
C LEU A 224 24.29 -6.00 2.16
N ARG A 225 23.54 -7.08 2.41
CA ARG A 225 23.85 -8.43 1.86
C ARG A 225 23.81 -8.42 0.33
N VAL A 226 22.81 -7.72 -0.20
CA VAL A 226 22.64 -7.44 -1.63
C VAL A 226 23.86 -6.69 -2.18
N PHE A 227 24.28 -5.61 -1.52
CA PHE A 227 25.46 -4.83 -1.90
C PHE A 227 26.75 -5.66 -1.81
N GLN A 228 26.94 -6.44 -0.75
CA GLN A 228 28.05 -7.39 -0.58
C GLN A 228 28.15 -8.39 -1.71
N LYS A 229 27.00 -8.89 -2.19
CA LYS A 229 26.96 -9.84 -3.30
C LYS A 229 27.34 -9.21 -4.64
N VAL A 230 26.85 -8.00 -4.92
CA VAL A 230 27.03 -7.34 -6.23
C VAL A 230 28.34 -6.56 -6.31
N GLN A 231 28.79 -5.99 -5.19
CA GLN A 231 29.97 -5.14 -5.07
C GLN A 231 30.92 -5.66 -3.98
N PRO A 232 31.42 -6.90 -4.08
CA PRO A 232 32.19 -7.53 -3.00
C PRO A 232 33.49 -6.79 -2.66
N ARG A 233 34.04 -6.01 -3.60
CA ARG A 233 35.27 -5.22 -3.42
C ARG A 233 35.09 -4.04 -2.46
N TYR A 234 33.86 -3.52 -2.33
CA TYR A 234 33.55 -2.33 -1.53
C TYR A 234 32.94 -2.67 -0.17
N THR A 235 32.93 -3.96 0.18
CA THR A 235 32.33 -4.39 1.43
C THR A 235 33.37 -4.93 2.39
N LEU A 236 33.38 -4.37 3.59
CA LEU A 236 34.11 -4.96 4.69
C LEU A 236 33.50 -6.34 4.99
N PRO A 237 34.33 -7.40 5.12
CA PRO A 237 33.86 -8.70 5.55
C PRO A 237 33.16 -8.58 6.91
N ARG A 238 31.83 -8.62 6.91
CA ARG A 238 31.05 -8.66 8.15
C ARG A 238 30.99 -10.12 8.61
N PRO A 239 31.27 -10.43 9.88
CA PRO A 239 31.06 -11.77 10.40
C PRO A 239 29.59 -12.17 10.19
N PRO A 240 29.31 -13.44 9.84
CA PRO A 240 27.96 -13.90 9.55
C PRO A 240 27.07 -13.61 10.76
N ALA A 241 26.05 -12.76 10.55
CA ALA A 241 25.04 -12.50 11.57
C ALA A 241 24.35 -13.84 11.92
N PRO A 242 23.98 -14.06 13.20
CA PRO A 242 23.22 -15.24 13.58
C PRO A 242 21.96 -15.35 12.70
N PRO A 243 21.56 -16.55 12.27
CA PRO A 243 20.41 -16.73 11.39
C PRO A 243 19.13 -16.30 12.09
N THR A 244 18.65 -15.09 11.80
CA THR A 244 17.29 -14.65 12.07
C THR A 244 16.38 -15.17 10.95
N ILE A 245 15.78 -16.34 11.18
CA ILE A 245 15.13 -17.16 10.13
C ILE A 245 13.75 -16.58 9.70
N SER A 246 13.17 -15.61 10.42
CA SER A 246 11.78 -15.17 10.19
C SER A 246 11.59 -14.04 9.16
N HIS A 247 12.52 -13.09 9.04
CA HIS A 247 12.27 -11.85 8.27
C HIS A 247 12.71 -11.93 6.80
N SER A 248 13.57 -12.90 6.47
CA SER A 248 14.13 -13.03 5.12
C SER A 248 13.10 -13.44 4.07
N ASP A 249 12.17 -14.34 4.42
CA ASP A 249 11.20 -14.87 3.45
C ASP A 249 10.09 -13.86 3.14
N ALA A 250 9.50 -13.24 4.17
CA ALA A 250 8.51 -12.18 4.00
C ALA A 250 9.06 -11.00 3.18
N THR A 251 10.34 -10.63 3.39
CA THR A 251 10.95 -9.57 2.60
C THR A 251 11.16 -9.98 1.15
N ARG A 252 11.60 -11.21 0.92
CA ARG A 252 11.75 -11.76 -0.43
C ARG A 252 10.42 -11.76 -1.19
N GLU A 253 9.34 -12.19 -0.54
CA GLU A 253 7.99 -12.19 -1.11
C GLU A 253 7.53 -10.77 -1.43
N LEU A 254 7.75 -9.81 -0.53
CA LEU A 254 7.44 -8.40 -0.78
C LEU A 254 8.18 -7.88 -2.01
N VAL A 255 9.49 -8.13 -2.09
CA VAL A 255 10.31 -7.60 -3.19
C VAL A 255 9.89 -8.22 -4.52
N LEU A 256 9.56 -9.52 -4.52
CA LEU A 256 8.98 -10.20 -5.68
C LEU A 256 7.66 -9.56 -6.09
N LEU A 257 6.75 -9.33 -5.15
CA LEU A 257 5.46 -8.71 -5.41
C LEU A 257 5.64 -7.32 -6.04
N ILE A 258 6.40 -6.44 -5.40
CA ILE A 258 6.69 -5.09 -5.90
C ILE A 258 7.29 -5.16 -7.31
N TYR A 259 8.28 -6.03 -7.53
CA TYR A 259 8.89 -6.20 -8.85
C TYR A 259 7.89 -6.69 -9.91
N THR A 260 7.05 -7.68 -9.58
CA THR A 260 6.04 -8.19 -10.51
C THR A 260 5.02 -7.12 -10.87
N THR A 261 4.58 -6.32 -9.90
CA THR A 261 3.67 -5.19 -10.12
C THR A 261 4.33 -4.13 -11.00
N PHE A 262 5.57 -3.71 -10.72
CA PHE A 262 6.30 -2.77 -11.57
C PHE A 262 6.52 -3.29 -12.98
N SER A 263 6.89 -4.56 -13.14
CA SER A 263 7.13 -5.17 -14.45
C SER A 263 5.86 -5.31 -15.28
N ARG A 264 4.69 -5.33 -14.62
CA ARG A 264 3.39 -5.37 -15.30
C ARG A 264 2.91 -3.98 -15.68
N ILE A 265 3.18 -2.97 -14.83
CA ILE A 265 2.83 -1.58 -15.09
C ILE A 265 3.77 -0.98 -16.14
N GLN A 266 5.08 -1.13 -15.98
CA GLN A 266 6.07 -0.58 -16.91
C GLN A 266 6.51 -1.62 -17.94
N ASP A 267 6.72 -1.17 -19.18
CA ASP A 267 7.52 -1.93 -20.11
C ASP A 267 8.96 -2.00 -19.57
N SER A 268 9.51 -3.22 -19.48
CA SER A 268 10.81 -3.52 -18.88
C SER A 268 12.00 -2.67 -19.38
N SER A 269 11.85 -1.95 -20.50
CA SER A 269 12.81 -0.98 -21.03
C SER A 269 12.85 0.35 -20.27
N GLU A 270 11.74 0.81 -19.70
CA GLU A 270 11.65 2.12 -19.00
C GLU A 270 12.24 2.05 -17.59
N LEU A 271 12.11 0.90 -16.90
CA LEU A 271 12.82 0.64 -15.64
C LEU A 271 14.33 0.80 -15.78
N ARG A 272 14.87 0.63 -17.00
CA ARG A 272 16.30 0.85 -17.29
C ARG A 272 16.69 2.34 -17.33
N LYS A 273 15.75 3.27 -17.50
CA LYS A 273 16.03 4.72 -17.54
C LYS A 273 16.16 5.34 -16.16
N TYR A 274 15.45 4.79 -15.17
CA TYR A 274 15.57 5.21 -13.76
C TYR A 274 16.89 4.80 -13.11
N ARG A 275 17.69 4.01 -13.82
CA ARG A 275 19.07 3.66 -13.50
C ARG A 275 19.98 4.87 -13.27
N ASP A 276 19.72 5.97 -13.97
CA ASP A 276 20.61 7.14 -14.01
C ASP A 276 20.04 8.36 -13.26
N SER A 277 18.93 8.19 -12.52
CA SER A 277 18.25 9.25 -11.73
C SER A 277 18.55 9.18 -10.21
N GLU A 278 18.30 10.29 -9.51
CA GLU A 278 18.67 10.63 -8.12
C GLU A 278 18.80 9.48 -7.07
N PRO A 279 19.72 9.62 -6.09
CA PRO A 279 20.17 8.59 -5.13
C PRO A 279 19.08 7.86 -4.33
N ILE A 280 17.97 8.52 -4.03
CA ILE A 280 16.87 7.95 -3.21
C ILE A 280 15.99 7.04 -4.06
N VAL A 281 15.82 7.35 -5.34
CA VAL A 281 15.23 6.45 -6.36
C VAL A 281 16.15 5.23 -6.55
N THR A 282 17.46 5.44 -6.41
CA THR A 282 18.47 4.39 -6.58
C THR A 282 18.50 3.36 -5.46
N LEU A 283 18.09 3.65 -4.22
CA LEU A 283 18.11 2.65 -3.14
C LEU A 283 16.98 1.62 -3.28
N GLY A 284 15.76 2.08 -3.55
CA GLY A 284 14.64 1.20 -3.88
C GLY A 284 14.85 0.46 -5.20
N ALA A 285 15.37 1.15 -6.22
CA ALA A 285 15.77 0.53 -7.49
C ALA A 285 16.97 -0.41 -7.35
N LEU A 286 17.93 -0.17 -6.44
CA LEU A 286 19.01 -1.12 -6.12
C LEU A 286 18.44 -2.34 -5.40
N VAL A 287 17.61 -2.13 -4.36
CA VAL A 287 17.02 -3.21 -3.58
C VAL A 287 16.19 -4.10 -4.52
N LEU A 288 15.36 -3.52 -5.40
CA LEU A 288 14.61 -4.24 -6.42
C LEU A 288 15.51 -4.89 -7.49
N SER A 289 16.43 -4.14 -8.10
CA SER A 289 17.30 -4.64 -9.18
C SER A 289 18.22 -5.77 -8.71
N VAL A 290 18.70 -5.70 -7.47
CA VAL A 290 19.58 -6.74 -6.93
C VAL A 290 18.80 -7.97 -6.47
N HIS A 291 17.56 -7.83 -5.98
CA HIS A 291 16.74 -9.01 -5.68
C HIS A 291 16.36 -9.78 -6.95
N VAL A 292 16.05 -9.09 -8.05
CA VAL A 292 15.72 -9.72 -9.34
C VAL A 292 16.90 -10.54 -9.89
N GLN A 293 18.13 -10.07 -9.71
CA GLN A 293 19.34 -10.81 -10.08
C GLN A 293 19.63 -11.99 -9.13
N HIS A 294 19.14 -11.96 -7.90
CA HIS A 294 19.33 -13.03 -6.93
C HIS A 294 18.31 -14.18 -7.10
N LEU A 295 17.14 -13.89 -7.68
CA LEU A 295 16.00 -14.81 -7.80
C LEU A 295 15.97 -15.58 -9.12
N ASN A 296 16.68 -15.12 -10.15
CA ASN A 296 16.90 -15.83 -11.41
C ASN A 296 18.36 -16.28 -11.53
N PRO A 297 18.74 -17.54 -11.17
CA PRO A 297 20.04 -18.06 -11.56
C PRO A 297 20.10 -18.24 -13.08
N PRO A 298 21.26 -17.99 -13.73
CA PRO A 298 21.34 -17.91 -15.18
C PRO A 298 21.22 -19.31 -15.81
N LEU A 299 20.06 -19.62 -16.37
CA LEU A 299 19.93 -20.67 -17.40
C LEU A 299 20.10 -20.13 -18.83
N SER A 300 20.36 -18.82 -19.01
CA SER A 300 20.69 -18.25 -20.31
C SER A 300 22.03 -17.51 -20.27
N ARG A 301 22.91 -17.87 -21.21
CA ARG A 301 24.30 -17.42 -21.35
C ARG A 301 24.37 -15.96 -21.80
N ALA A 302 24.10 -15.02 -20.90
CA ALA A 302 24.68 -13.68 -20.92
C ALA A 302 24.55 -13.07 -19.51
N PRO A 303 25.65 -12.83 -18.77
CA PRO A 303 25.57 -12.08 -17.53
C PRO A 303 25.09 -10.66 -17.83
N LEU A 304 24.03 -10.23 -17.16
CA LEU A 304 23.61 -8.83 -17.09
C LEU A 304 24.68 -8.07 -16.29
N VAL A 305 25.76 -7.69 -16.94
CA VAL A 305 26.75 -6.75 -16.40
C VAL A 305 26.08 -5.38 -16.39
N LEU A 306 25.72 -4.89 -15.21
CA LEU A 306 25.33 -3.50 -15.02
C LEU A 306 26.61 -2.65 -14.97
N PRO A 307 26.95 -1.82 -15.98
CA PRO A 307 27.89 -0.72 -15.77
C PRO A 307 27.25 0.33 -14.87
N LEU A 308 27.28 0.16 -13.56
CA LEU A 308 27.15 1.30 -12.66
C LEU A 308 28.50 2.01 -12.69
N GLU A 309 28.55 3.23 -13.24
CA GLU A 309 29.77 4.02 -13.17
C GLU A 309 30.15 4.22 -11.70
N GLU A 310 31.39 3.88 -11.33
CA GLU A 310 31.93 3.96 -9.97
C GLU A 310 31.68 5.35 -9.33
N GLY A 311 31.59 6.40 -10.15
CA GLY A 311 31.32 7.77 -9.70
C GLY A 311 29.94 8.00 -9.08
N ILE A 312 28.89 7.32 -9.54
CA ILE A 312 27.51 7.52 -9.06
C ILE A 312 27.31 6.87 -7.68
N ILE A 313 27.95 5.72 -7.46
CA ILE A 313 27.88 5.01 -6.17
C ILE A 313 28.58 5.85 -5.08
N MET A 314 29.78 6.34 -5.37
CA MET A 314 30.60 7.09 -4.41
C MET A 314 30.02 8.47 -4.06
N ARG A 315 29.48 9.21 -5.04
CA ARG A 315 29.04 10.60 -4.82
C ARG A 315 27.65 10.74 -4.24
N THR A 316 26.80 9.73 -4.38
CA THR A 316 25.36 9.91 -4.20
C THR A 316 24.74 8.88 -3.28
N ILE A 317 25.14 7.62 -3.37
CA ILE A 317 24.57 6.53 -2.57
C ILE A 317 25.25 6.44 -1.20
N ILE A 318 26.58 6.56 -1.14
CA ILE A 318 27.35 6.50 0.11
C ILE A 318 26.95 7.64 1.07
N PRO A 319 26.85 8.92 0.66
CA PRO A 319 26.45 9.99 1.58
C PRO A 319 25.01 9.84 2.11
N ALA A 320 24.09 9.32 1.29
CA ALA A 320 22.71 9.08 1.69
C ALA A 320 22.60 7.94 2.73
N LEU A 321 23.36 6.85 2.53
CA LEU A 321 23.47 5.75 3.49
C LEU A 321 24.13 6.20 4.79
N ILE A 322 25.18 7.02 4.71
CA ILE A 322 25.86 7.58 5.90
C ILE A 322 24.94 8.55 6.65
N SER A 323 24.19 9.40 5.93
CA SER A 323 23.23 10.35 6.53
C SER A 323 22.08 9.63 7.25
N SER A 324 21.56 8.55 6.66
CA SER A 324 20.52 7.70 7.27
C SER A 324 21.04 6.92 8.49
N ALA A 325 22.28 6.43 8.45
CA ALA A 325 22.93 5.78 9.59
C ALA A 325 23.28 6.77 10.71
N ALA A 326 23.62 8.02 10.37
CA ALA A 326 23.93 9.07 11.34
C ALA A 326 22.69 9.60 12.07
N THR A 327 21.51 9.58 11.42
CA THR A 327 20.24 10.00 12.03
C THR A 327 19.61 8.94 12.93
N THR A 328 19.99 7.67 12.76
CA THR A 328 19.56 6.55 13.61
C THR A 328 20.51 6.25 14.77
N ALA A 329 21.67 6.93 14.83
CA ALA A 329 22.62 6.78 15.93
C ALA A 329 22.10 7.46 17.22
N ILE A 330 21.97 6.65 18.27
CA ILE A 330 21.59 7.06 19.64
C ILE A 330 22.45 8.25 20.10
N PRO A 331 21.85 9.33 20.67
CA PRO A 331 22.61 10.48 21.15
C PRO A 331 23.46 10.05 22.35
N GLY A 332 24.76 9.81 22.12
CA GLY A 332 25.69 9.39 23.17
C GLY A 332 27.09 8.97 22.71
N ILE A 333 27.30 8.71 21.41
CA ILE A 333 28.62 8.30 20.90
C ILE A 333 29.28 9.48 20.16
N SER A 334 30.08 10.25 20.90
CA SER A 334 30.81 11.45 20.42
C SER A 334 31.95 11.16 19.42
N GLY A 335 32.07 9.93 18.90
CA GLY A 335 33.20 9.51 18.06
C GLY A 335 33.01 9.64 16.54
N SER A 336 31.77 9.71 16.05
CA SER A 336 31.49 9.48 14.62
C SER A 336 31.75 10.67 13.69
N ARG A 337 32.01 11.88 14.23
CA ARG A 337 32.30 13.07 13.42
C ARG A 337 33.72 13.10 12.83
N HIS A 338 34.67 12.38 13.40
CA HIS A 338 36.07 12.46 12.96
C HIS A 338 36.35 11.67 11.67
N LEU A 339 35.62 10.57 11.45
CA LEU A 339 35.74 9.72 10.24
C LEU A 339 35.09 10.34 9.00
N LEU A 340 34.17 11.28 9.17
CA LEU A 340 33.53 11.99 8.06
C LEU A 340 34.42 13.08 7.44
N ASN A 341 35.30 13.69 8.23
CA ASN A 341 36.22 14.72 7.72
C ASN A 341 37.39 14.13 6.93
N GLU A 342 37.84 12.91 7.24
CA GLU A 342 38.91 12.24 6.46
C GLU A 342 38.45 11.77 5.07
N LEU A 343 37.13 11.63 4.84
CA LEU A 343 36.57 11.21 3.55
C LEU A 343 36.29 12.36 2.57
N TYR A 344 36.45 13.62 3.01
CA TYR A 344 36.19 14.82 2.19
C TYR A 344 37.45 15.65 1.87
N ASP A 345 38.62 15.25 2.38
CA ASP A 345 39.91 15.93 2.14
C ASP A 345 40.82 15.22 1.10
N GLU A 346 40.30 14.26 0.31
CA GLU A 346 40.94 13.69 -0.90
C GLU A 346 40.07 13.88 -2.16
#